data_AF-A0A957Z9Q9-F1
#
_entry.id   AF-A0A957Z9Q9-F1
#
_cell.length_a   1.000
_cell.length_b   1.000
_cell.length_c   1.000
_cell.angle_alpha   90.00
_cell.angle_beta   90.00
_cell.angle_gamma   90.00
#
_symmetry.space_group_name_H-M   'P 1'
#
loop_
_entity.id
_entity.type
_entity.pdbx_description
1 polymer ?
#
loop_
_entity_poly.entity_id
_entity_poly.type
_entity_poly.pdbx_seq_one_letter_code
_entity_poly.pdbx_strand_id
1 'polypeptide(L)'
;TMAGAEWEPFAQTKAWTLACNDGEMCIVYAQFRDAAENESLIVADSILLNMGADSDSDTIPDSVEGSGDTDGDGIPDAQDPDADNDGISDQEEAGSNPTTPVDTDGDGTPDFQDTDSDDDGVSDAAEGTGDSDGDGIPNYRDDTDNSSGGGMSVYLPLVKR
;
A
#
# COMPACT_ATOMS: atom_id res chain seq x y z
N THR A 1 13.52 -4.54 16.72
CA THR A 1 13.92 -4.52 18.16
C THR A 1 15.28 -3.86 18.26
N MET A 2 15.65 -3.25 19.40
CA MET A 2 16.97 -2.61 19.60
C MET A 2 18.09 -3.62 19.95
N ALA A 3 17.94 -4.89 19.56
CA ALA A 3 18.89 -5.93 19.93
C ALA A 3 20.23 -5.70 19.24
N GLY A 4 21.31 -5.54 20.03
CA GLY A 4 22.66 -5.27 19.52
C GLY A 4 22.95 -3.80 19.19
N ALA A 5 22.04 -2.86 19.54
CA ALA A 5 22.31 -1.44 19.43
C ALA A 5 23.31 -0.97 20.51
N GLU A 6 24.20 -0.05 20.13
CA GLU A 6 25.19 0.57 21.02
C GLU A 6 24.82 2.04 21.27
N TRP A 7 25.11 2.53 22.47
CA TRP A 7 24.89 3.93 22.82
C TRP A 7 25.94 4.84 22.18
N GLU A 8 25.49 5.94 21.59
CA GLU A 8 26.35 6.96 21.00
C GLU A 8 26.09 8.35 21.60
N PRO A 9 27.04 9.31 21.48
CA PRO A 9 26.81 10.68 21.90
C PRO A 9 25.63 11.31 21.16
N PHE A 10 24.84 12.13 21.86
CA PHE A 10 23.71 12.84 21.27
C PHE A 10 24.15 13.71 20.08
N ALA A 11 23.40 13.61 18.99
CA ALA A 11 23.46 14.50 17.84
C ALA A 11 22.04 14.89 17.42
N GLN A 12 21.87 16.11 16.92
CA GLN A 12 20.56 16.57 16.40
C GLN A 12 20.16 15.85 15.11
N THR A 13 21.14 15.38 14.34
CA THR A 13 20.94 14.61 13.11
C THR A 13 21.93 13.45 13.08
N LYS A 14 21.50 12.35 12.46
CA LYS A 14 22.34 11.17 12.25
C LYS A 14 22.26 10.76 10.79
N ALA A 15 23.42 10.69 10.13
CA ALA A 15 23.53 10.00 8.86
C ALA A 15 23.56 8.50 9.14
N TRP A 16 22.63 7.76 8.54
CA TRP A 16 22.51 6.33 8.73
C TRP A 16 22.23 5.66 7.40
N THR A 17 23.00 4.63 7.06
CA THR A 17 22.69 3.72 5.97
C THR A 17 21.78 2.63 6.50
N LEU A 18 20.56 2.58 5.98
CA LEU A 18 19.60 1.53 6.29
C LEU A 18 20.05 0.22 5.64
N ALA A 19 19.93 -0.88 6.36
CA ALA A 19 20.39 -2.21 5.93
C ALA A 19 19.26 -3.11 5.41
N CYS A 20 18.05 -2.55 5.26
CA CYS A 20 16.93 -3.21 4.63
C CYS A 20 17.10 -3.24 3.10
N ASN A 21 16.39 -4.15 2.45
CA ASN A 21 16.42 -4.25 1.00
C ASN A 21 15.49 -3.20 0.36
N ASP A 22 15.76 -2.89 -0.91
CA ASP A 22 14.90 -2.08 -1.77
C ASP A 22 13.48 -2.69 -1.82
N GLY A 23 12.45 -1.86 -1.65
CA GLY A 23 11.04 -2.28 -1.59
C GLY A 23 10.55 -2.82 -0.25
N GLU A 24 11.42 -2.95 0.77
CA GLU A 24 10.99 -3.38 2.11
C GLU A 24 10.64 -2.18 3.02
N MET A 25 9.62 -2.37 3.87
CA MET A 25 9.34 -1.44 4.95
C MET A 25 10.42 -1.52 6.04
N CYS A 26 11.33 -0.57 6.03
CA CYS A 26 12.40 -0.48 6.99
C CYS A 26 11.90 0.19 8.26
N ILE A 27 11.89 -0.54 9.38
CA ILE A 27 11.55 0.07 10.67
C ILE A 27 12.80 0.65 11.31
N VAL A 28 12.80 1.96 11.51
CA VAL A 28 13.80 2.67 12.30
C VAL A 28 13.36 2.75 13.75
N TYR A 29 14.30 2.55 14.68
CA TYR A 29 14.05 2.65 16.12
C TYR A 29 14.97 3.71 16.72
N ALA A 30 14.46 4.50 17.66
CA ALA A 30 15.27 5.42 18.45
C ALA A 30 14.92 5.32 19.94
N GLN A 31 15.95 5.43 20.77
CA GLN A 31 15.83 5.52 22.22
C GLN A 31 16.88 6.51 22.71
N PHE A 32 16.51 7.36 23.68
CA PHE A 32 17.37 8.40 24.22
C PHE A 32 17.71 8.10 25.67
N ARG A 33 18.92 8.44 26.11
CA ARG A 33 19.37 8.33 27.50
C ARG A 33 20.00 9.62 27.98
N ASP A 34 19.64 10.05 29.18
CA ASP A 34 20.21 11.27 29.79
C ASP A 34 21.50 10.99 30.58
N ALA A 35 22.11 12.05 31.14
CA ALA A 35 23.34 11.96 31.93
C ALA A 35 23.17 11.25 33.29
N ALA A 36 21.94 11.05 33.74
CA ALA A 36 21.61 10.31 34.96
C ALA A 36 21.23 8.85 34.65
N GLU A 37 21.45 8.40 33.40
CA GLU A 37 21.15 7.06 32.90
C GLU A 37 19.64 6.74 32.83
N ASN A 38 18.77 7.75 32.80
CA ASN A 38 17.34 7.53 32.53
C ASN A 38 17.12 7.34 31.03
N GLU A 39 16.34 6.33 30.66
CA GLU A 39 16.02 5.99 29.28
C GLU A 39 14.60 6.43 28.89
N SER A 40 14.42 6.88 27.65
CA SER A 40 13.10 7.12 27.07
C SER A 40 12.41 5.81 26.71
N LEU A 41 11.13 5.90 26.36
CA LEU A 41 10.47 4.87 25.56
C LEU A 41 11.20 4.73 24.21
N ILE A 42 11.13 3.53 23.64
CA ILE A 42 11.55 3.30 22.25
C ILE A 42 10.49 3.92 21.36
N VAL A 43 10.91 4.83 20.48
CA VAL A 43 10.08 5.30 19.37
C VAL A 43 10.49 4.55 18.11
N ALA A 44 9.53 4.30 17.23
CA ALA A 44 9.77 3.66 15.96
C ALA A 44 9.04 4.43 14.85
N ASP A 45 9.61 4.39 13.66
CA ASP A 45 9.01 4.91 12.45
C ASP A 45 9.36 3.97 11.29
N SER A 46 8.63 4.07 10.18
CA SER A 46 8.88 3.27 8.97
C SER A 46 9.38 4.16 7.84
N ILE A 47 10.34 3.64 7.08
CA ILE A 47 10.80 4.24 5.84
C ILE A 47 10.80 3.16 4.77
N LEU A 48 10.17 3.46 3.63
CA LEU A 48 10.25 2.62 2.43
C LEU A 48 11.55 3.02 1.71
N LEU A 49 12.50 2.10 1.61
CA LEU A 49 13.79 2.35 0.96
C LEU A 49 13.71 1.93 -0.51
N ASN A 50 13.96 2.91 -1.40
CA ASN A 50 14.18 2.83 -2.85
C ASN A 50 13.47 1.68 -3.59
N MET A 51 12.43 2.03 -4.33
CA MET A 51 11.48 1.15 -5.00
C MET A 51 12.00 0.49 -6.29
N GLY A 52 13.24 0.75 -6.71
CA GLY A 52 13.71 0.37 -8.05
C GLY A 52 13.64 1.56 -9.01
N ALA A 53 13.57 1.28 -10.32
CA ALA A 53 13.12 2.30 -11.26
C ALA A 53 11.61 2.51 -11.06
N ASP A 54 11.17 3.74 -11.23
CA ASP A 54 9.80 4.23 -11.06
C ASP A 54 9.72 5.38 -12.07
N SER A 55 9.22 5.07 -13.25
CA SER A 55 9.43 5.88 -14.44
C SER A 55 8.42 7.01 -14.60
N ASP A 56 7.26 6.87 -13.99
CA ASP A 56 6.13 7.80 -13.98
C ASP A 56 5.94 8.51 -12.62
N SER A 57 6.66 8.08 -11.58
CA SER A 57 6.72 8.69 -10.24
C SER A 57 5.45 8.55 -9.41
N ASP A 58 4.69 7.47 -9.63
CA ASP A 58 3.47 7.15 -8.90
C ASP A 58 3.70 6.34 -7.61
N THR A 59 4.97 5.97 -7.36
CA THR A 59 5.47 5.14 -6.26
C THR A 59 5.37 3.64 -6.45
N ILE A 60 4.84 3.14 -7.56
CA ILE A 60 4.94 1.73 -7.92
C ILE A 60 6.29 1.50 -8.64
N PRO A 61 6.97 0.36 -8.40
CA PRO A 61 8.16 0.03 -9.17
C PRO A 61 7.84 -0.39 -10.62
N ASP A 62 8.69 -0.01 -11.59
CA ASP A 62 8.63 -0.53 -12.97
C ASP A 62 8.61 -2.07 -13.01
N SER A 63 9.22 -2.72 -12.01
CA SER A 63 9.26 -4.19 -11.90
C SER A 63 7.95 -4.83 -11.46
N VAL A 64 7.05 -4.05 -10.86
CA VAL A 64 5.71 -4.44 -10.42
C VAL A 64 4.71 -4.15 -11.54
N GLU A 65 4.75 -2.96 -12.15
CA GLU A 65 3.90 -2.59 -13.30
C GLU A 65 4.23 -3.47 -14.52
N GLY A 66 5.51 -3.78 -14.72
CA GLY A 66 5.97 -4.66 -15.78
C GLY A 66 6.23 -3.92 -17.08
N SER A 67 5.82 -4.52 -18.21
CA SER A 67 6.09 -3.96 -19.54
C SER A 67 4.86 -4.06 -20.45
N GLY A 68 3.68 -4.10 -19.85
CA GLY A 68 2.41 -4.09 -20.57
C GLY A 68 2.07 -2.70 -21.10
N ASP A 69 0.83 -2.57 -21.51
CA ASP A 69 0.16 -1.41 -22.13
C ASP A 69 -1.32 -1.78 -22.02
N THR A 70 -1.84 -1.68 -20.80
CA THR A 70 -3.07 -2.32 -20.33
C THR A 70 -4.29 -1.74 -21.04
N ASP A 71 -4.34 -0.43 -21.17
CA ASP A 71 -5.39 0.29 -21.89
C ASP A 71 -5.15 0.38 -23.42
N GLY A 72 -3.91 0.16 -23.87
CA GLY A 72 -3.52 0.18 -25.27
C GLY A 72 -3.38 1.57 -25.88
N ASP A 73 -3.11 2.63 -25.09
CA ASP A 73 -2.88 3.97 -25.63
C ASP A 73 -1.48 4.16 -26.23
N GLY A 74 -0.57 3.21 -25.97
CA GLY A 74 0.81 3.19 -26.46
C GLY A 74 1.83 3.82 -25.51
N ILE A 75 1.44 4.18 -24.30
CA ILE A 75 2.29 4.43 -23.14
C ILE A 75 2.36 3.09 -22.37
N PRO A 76 3.56 2.50 -22.19
CA PRO A 76 3.67 1.29 -21.39
C PRO A 76 3.26 1.54 -19.94
N ASP A 77 2.65 0.56 -19.26
CA ASP A 77 2.16 0.69 -17.88
C ASP A 77 3.19 1.36 -16.96
N ALA A 78 4.45 0.90 -17.00
CA ALA A 78 5.57 1.48 -16.24
C ALA A 78 5.95 2.94 -16.59
N GLN A 79 5.17 3.65 -17.41
CA GLN A 79 5.32 5.05 -17.77
C GLN A 79 3.95 5.78 -17.73
N ASP A 80 2.88 5.08 -17.36
CA ASP A 80 1.52 5.57 -17.37
C ASP A 80 0.96 5.64 -15.94
N PRO A 81 0.66 6.85 -15.42
CA PRO A 81 0.16 7.00 -14.04
C PRO A 81 -1.31 6.58 -13.83
N ASP A 82 -1.96 6.05 -14.87
CA ASP A 82 -3.35 5.57 -14.92
C ASP A 82 -3.42 4.45 -15.99
N ALA A 83 -2.84 3.29 -15.68
CA ALA A 83 -2.46 2.27 -16.67
C ALA A 83 -3.66 1.59 -17.36
N ASP A 84 -4.81 1.54 -16.71
CA ASP A 84 -6.06 1.02 -17.28
C ASP A 84 -7.01 2.13 -17.79
N ASN A 85 -6.65 3.40 -17.54
CA ASN A 85 -7.30 4.62 -18.01
C ASN A 85 -8.76 4.75 -17.57
N ASP A 86 -9.06 4.33 -16.35
CA ASP A 86 -10.37 4.39 -15.74
C ASP A 86 -10.64 5.76 -15.05
N GLY A 87 -9.57 6.52 -14.78
CA GLY A 87 -9.60 7.85 -14.17
C GLY A 87 -9.43 7.89 -12.64
N ILE A 88 -9.13 6.74 -12.03
CA ILE A 88 -8.45 6.61 -10.75
C ILE A 88 -6.94 6.72 -11.08
N SER A 89 -6.02 6.33 -10.21
CA SER A 89 -4.60 6.48 -10.53
C SER A 89 -3.87 5.35 -9.88
N ASP A 90 -2.85 4.83 -10.54
CA ASP A 90 -2.09 3.68 -10.09
C ASP A 90 -1.64 3.79 -8.63
N GLN A 91 -1.22 4.98 -8.20
CA GLN A 91 -0.88 5.25 -6.80
C GLN A 91 -2.02 5.01 -5.79
N GLU A 92 -3.25 5.36 -6.14
CA GLU A 92 -4.45 5.19 -5.31
C GLU A 92 -4.89 3.71 -5.29
N GLU A 93 -4.81 3.05 -6.43
CA GLU A 93 -5.18 1.64 -6.61
C GLU A 93 -4.10 0.65 -6.16
N ALA A 94 -2.82 1.01 -6.12
CA ALA A 94 -1.80 0.15 -5.52
C ALA A 94 -1.97 -0.05 -4.00
N GLY A 95 -2.73 0.83 -3.36
CA GLY A 95 -2.97 0.80 -1.92
C GLY A 95 -1.73 1.11 -1.09
N SER A 96 -1.68 0.58 0.14
CA SER A 96 -0.65 1.01 1.12
C SER A 96 0.74 0.40 0.90
N ASN A 97 0.85 -0.67 0.10
CA ASN A 97 2.13 -1.30 -0.20
C ASN A 97 2.34 -1.46 -1.71
N PRO A 98 2.97 -0.48 -2.38
CA PRO A 98 3.19 -0.52 -3.83
C PRO A 98 4.07 -1.68 -4.35
N THR A 99 4.76 -2.43 -3.47
CA THR A 99 5.49 -3.66 -3.87
C THR A 99 4.64 -4.93 -3.81
N THR A 100 3.47 -4.84 -3.19
CA THR A 100 2.45 -5.89 -3.14
C THR A 100 1.11 -5.19 -3.32
N PRO A 101 0.81 -4.73 -4.55
CA PRO A 101 -0.39 -3.96 -4.83
C PRO A 101 -1.65 -4.75 -4.48
N VAL A 102 -2.75 -4.03 -4.31
CA VAL A 102 -4.06 -4.64 -4.07
C VAL A 102 -4.51 -5.35 -5.34
N ASP A 103 -5.22 -6.45 -5.14
CA ASP A 103 -5.84 -7.33 -6.13
C ASP A 103 -7.15 -7.77 -5.45
N THR A 104 -8.21 -7.02 -5.71
CA THR A 104 -9.44 -7.03 -4.91
C THR A 104 -10.26 -8.29 -5.16
N ASP A 105 -10.40 -8.72 -6.41
CA ASP A 105 -11.11 -9.93 -6.81
C ASP A 105 -10.27 -11.23 -6.70
N GLY A 106 -8.94 -11.09 -6.63
CA GLY A 106 -7.99 -12.20 -6.48
C GLY A 106 -7.73 -12.96 -7.78
N ASP A 107 -7.93 -12.36 -8.95
CA ASP A 107 -7.69 -12.98 -10.25
C ASP A 107 -6.20 -12.99 -10.65
N GLY A 108 -5.40 -12.15 -9.99
CA GLY A 108 -3.96 -11.99 -10.17
C GLY A 108 -3.54 -10.76 -10.99
N THR A 109 -4.50 -9.95 -11.43
CA THR A 109 -4.32 -8.62 -12.00
C THR A 109 -4.41 -7.61 -10.85
N PRO A 110 -3.40 -6.75 -10.63
CA PRO A 110 -3.52 -5.68 -9.65
C PRO A 110 -4.61 -4.69 -10.04
N ASP A 111 -5.28 -4.09 -9.05
CA ASP A 111 -6.38 -3.13 -9.27
C ASP A 111 -6.01 -2.02 -10.27
N PHE A 112 -4.79 -1.46 -10.19
CA PHE A 112 -4.32 -0.41 -11.13
C PHE A 112 -4.14 -0.86 -12.59
N GLN A 113 -4.36 -2.14 -12.89
CA GLN A 113 -4.34 -2.72 -14.23
C GLN A 113 -5.68 -3.41 -14.56
N ASP A 114 -6.71 -3.20 -13.74
CA ASP A 114 -8.02 -3.83 -13.85
C ASP A 114 -9.16 -2.82 -13.86
N THR A 115 -9.93 -2.82 -14.95
CA THR A 115 -11.03 -1.87 -15.18
C THR A 115 -12.31 -2.15 -14.38
N ASP A 116 -12.36 -3.27 -13.63
CA ASP A 116 -13.49 -3.77 -12.83
C ASP A 116 -12.90 -4.52 -11.60
N SER A 117 -12.22 -3.80 -10.71
CA SER A 117 -11.34 -4.34 -9.66
C SER A 117 -12.01 -5.33 -8.69
N ASP A 118 -13.32 -5.20 -8.44
CA ASP A 118 -14.08 -6.13 -7.60
C ASP A 118 -14.97 -7.11 -8.38
N ASP A 119 -14.90 -7.05 -9.72
CA ASP A 119 -15.48 -7.98 -10.68
C ASP A 119 -17.02 -8.10 -10.51
N ASP A 120 -17.66 -6.99 -10.11
CA ASP A 120 -19.11 -6.88 -9.88
C ASP A 120 -19.91 -6.61 -11.17
N GLY A 121 -19.21 -6.17 -12.22
CA GLY A 121 -19.77 -5.87 -13.54
C GLY A 121 -20.08 -4.39 -13.78
N VAL A 122 -19.66 -3.50 -12.90
CA VAL A 122 -19.63 -2.05 -13.06
C VAL A 122 -18.16 -1.62 -13.08
N SER A 123 -17.72 -0.92 -14.13
CA SER A 123 -16.33 -0.48 -14.21
C SER A 123 -15.96 0.53 -13.12
N ASP A 124 -14.73 0.48 -12.64
CA ASP A 124 -14.13 1.40 -11.67
C ASP A 124 -14.35 2.88 -12.07
N ALA A 125 -14.16 3.20 -13.36
CA ALA A 125 -14.45 4.51 -13.94
C ALA A 125 -15.88 5.05 -13.68
N ALA A 126 -16.85 4.16 -13.52
CA ALA A 126 -18.26 4.48 -13.29
C ALA A 126 -18.59 4.58 -11.80
N GLU A 127 -17.89 3.83 -10.95
CA GLU A 127 -18.07 3.79 -9.50
C GLU A 127 -17.30 4.91 -8.80
N GLY A 128 -16.03 5.04 -9.19
CA GLY A 128 -15.05 5.98 -8.70
C GLY A 128 -14.68 5.78 -7.24
N THR A 129 -13.95 6.76 -6.70
CA THR A 129 -13.37 6.74 -5.35
C THR A 129 -14.36 7.08 -4.22
N GLY A 130 -15.66 6.98 -4.51
CA GLY A 130 -16.72 7.19 -3.53
C GLY A 130 -16.74 6.11 -2.45
N ASP A 131 -17.51 6.34 -1.39
CA ASP A 131 -17.82 5.34 -0.36
C ASP A 131 -19.31 5.50 -0.05
N SER A 132 -20.13 4.77 -0.80
CA SER A 132 -21.58 4.95 -0.86
C SER A 132 -22.26 4.53 0.45
N ASP A 133 -21.73 3.54 1.14
CA ASP A 133 -22.33 2.92 2.31
C ASP A 133 -21.66 3.35 3.64
N GLY A 134 -20.47 3.94 3.56
CA GLY A 134 -19.72 4.54 4.66
C GLY A 134 -18.91 3.54 5.49
N ASP A 135 -18.57 2.38 4.94
CA ASP A 135 -17.80 1.34 5.65
C ASP A 135 -16.27 1.54 5.58
N GLY A 136 -15.82 2.45 4.70
CA GLY A 136 -14.43 2.84 4.50
C GLY A 136 -13.71 2.09 3.38
N ILE A 137 -14.41 1.27 2.60
CA ILE A 137 -13.94 0.69 1.34
C ILE A 137 -14.43 1.58 0.19
N PRO A 138 -13.55 2.01 -0.74
CA PRO A 138 -14.00 2.73 -1.93
C PRO A 138 -14.91 1.87 -2.82
N ASN A 139 -15.86 2.48 -3.52
CA ASN A 139 -16.84 1.78 -4.34
C ASN A 139 -16.19 0.85 -5.38
N TYR A 140 -15.13 1.29 -6.07
CA TYR A 140 -14.37 0.46 -7.04
C TYR A 140 -13.73 -0.81 -6.44
N ARG A 141 -13.89 -1.06 -5.14
CA ARG A 141 -13.40 -2.25 -4.43
C ARG A 141 -14.48 -2.94 -3.59
N ASP A 142 -15.73 -2.51 -3.70
CA ASP A 142 -16.82 -2.96 -2.85
C ASP A 142 -17.89 -3.70 -3.65
N ASP A 143 -17.73 -5.04 -3.70
CA ASP A 143 -18.69 -5.98 -4.31
C ASP A 143 -20.11 -5.89 -3.73
N THR A 144 -20.27 -5.15 -2.63
CA THR A 144 -21.52 -4.96 -1.92
C THR A 144 -22.13 -3.57 -2.05
N ASP A 145 -21.72 -2.74 -3.00
CA ASP A 145 -22.09 -1.36 -3.37
C ASP A 145 -23.55 -0.84 -3.10
N ASN A 146 -24.49 -1.72 -2.75
CA ASN A 146 -25.88 -1.42 -2.35
C ASN A 146 -26.36 -2.13 -1.05
N SER A 147 -25.49 -2.81 -0.33
CA SER A 147 -25.78 -3.43 0.94
C SER A 147 -25.43 -2.42 2.00
N SER A 148 -26.46 -1.77 2.56
CA SER A 148 -26.33 -1.05 3.82
C SER A 148 -26.01 -2.06 4.94
N GLY A 149 -24.76 -2.49 4.96
CA GLY A 149 -24.24 -3.64 5.67
C GLY A 149 -23.74 -3.26 7.04
N GLY A 150 -24.58 -2.55 7.81
CA GLY A 150 -24.50 -2.56 9.27
C GLY A 150 -24.65 -3.99 9.79
N GLY A 151 -23.59 -4.77 9.66
CA GLY A 151 -23.58 -6.21 9.73
C GLY A 151 -22.24 -6.66 10.25
N MET A 152 -21.93 -6.25 11.48
CA MET A 152 -21.03 -6.97 12.39
C MET A 152 -20.87 -8.42 11.92
N SER A 153 -19.71 -8.74 11.35
CA SER A 153 -19.33 -10.11 11.04
C SER A 153 -19.26 -10.85 12.38
N VAL A 154 -20.40 -11.36 12.81
CA VAL A 154 -20.51 -12.27 13.94
C VAL A 154 -19.87 -13.56 13.45
N TYR A 155 -18.58 -13.70 13.77
CA TYR A 155 -17.94 -14.99 13.92
C TYR A 155 -18.84 -15.84 14.81
N LEU A 156 -19.71 -16.65 14.21
CA LEU A 156 -20.36 -17.76 14.87
C LEU A 156 -19.27 -18.81 15.07
N PRO A 157 -18.81 -19.09 16.30
CA PRO A 157 -17.96 -20.23 16.51
C PRO A 157 -18.77 -21.47 16.14
N LEU A 158 -18.33 -22.19 15.11
CA LEU A 158 -18.81 -23.52 14.76
C LEU A 158 -18.67 -24.41 16.00
N VAL A 159 -19.78 -24.66 16.69
CA VAL A 159 -19.84 -25.69 17.72
C VAL A 159 -19.86 -27.03 17.00
N LYS A 160 -18.70 -27.71 16.98
CA LYS A 160 -18.66 -29.14 16.63
C LYS A 160 -19.52 -29.92 17.62
N ARG A 161 -20.47 -30.69 17.09
CA ARG A 161 -20.99 -31.88 17.77
C ARG A 161 -20.19 -33.09 17.32
#